data_AF-A0A433QGE1-F1
#
_entry.id   AF-A0A433QGE1-F1
#
_cell.length_a   1.000
_cell.length_b   1.000
_cell.length_c   1.000
_cell.angle_alpha   90.00
_cell.angle_beta   90.00
_cell.angle_gamma   90.00
#
_symmetry.space_group_name_H-M   'P 1'
#
loop_
_entity.id
_entity.type
_entity.pdbx_description
1 polymer ?
#
loop_
_entity_poly.entity_id
_entity_poly.type
_entity_poly.pdbx_seq_one_letter_code
_entity_poly.pdbx_strand_id
1 'polypeptide(L)'
;MALFAAAKDLTPPSTNHFSPCLSSSNFVASTHSIDTTRSTAHGQVVSATTQIIGRFQLLKTLAHPNLCEYVEIVKGKHDRIFVVSEYHENSMHKIRKIENEEKPVF
;
A
#
# COMPACT_ATOMS: atom_id res chain seq x y z
N MET A 1 -13.45 -10.17 15.51
CA MET A 1 -12.43 -11.15 15.09
C MET A 1 -11.72 -10.56 13.88
N ALA A 2 -10.42 -10.30 13.95
CA ALA A 2 -9.65 -9.90 12.78
C ALA A 2 -9.31 -11.17 12.00
N LEU A 3 -9.81 -11.27 10.77
CA LEU A 3 -9.33 -12.26 9.81
C LEU A 3 -7.93 -11.77 9.39
N PHE A 4 -6.89 -12.34 9.99
CA PHE A 4 -5.54 -12.17 9.46
C PHE A 4 -5.57 -12.75 8.05
N ALA A 5 -5.43 -11.88 7.04
CA ALA A 5 -5.25 -12.32 5.67
C ALA A 5 -4.08 -13.32 5.66
N ALA A 6 -4.20 -14.39 4.87
CA ALA A 6 -3.10 -15.31 4.64
C ALA A 6 -1.86 -14.48 4.30
N ALA A 7 -0.90 -14.41 5.23
CA ALA A 7 0.34 -13.68 5.02
C ALA A 7 1.00 -14.33 3.81
N LYS A 8 1.01 -13.61 2.68
CA LYS A 8 1.67 -14.07 1.47
C LYS A 8 3.15 -14.16 1.81
N ASP A 9 3.65 -15.39 1.96
CA ASP A 9 5.04 -15.62 2.28
C ASP A 9 5.87 -15.16 1.08
N LEU A 10 6.76 -14.20 1.30
CA LEU A 10 7.61 -13.64 0.26
C LEU A 10 8.73 -14.64 -0.01
N THR A 11 8.42 -15.73 -0.71
CA THR A 11 9.43 -16.71 -1.09
C THR A 11 10.42 -16.02 -2.03
N PRO A 12 11.72 -15.99 -1.71
CA PRO A 12 12.70 -15.39 -2.60
C PRO A 12 12.66 -16.16 -3.93
N PRO A 13 12.57 -15.48 -5.09
CA PRO A 13 12.65 -16.15 -6.38
C PRO A 13 13.99 -16.89 -6.47
N SER A 14 13.96 -18.11 -7.02
CA SER A 14 15.07 -19.08 -7.04
C SER A 14 16.31 -18.66 -7.84
N THR A 15 16.43 -17.38 -8.22
CA THR A 15 17.44 -16.84 -9.11
C THR A 15 18.17 -15.68 -8.43
N ASN A 16 19.23 -15.95 -7.65
CA ASN A 16 20.33 -15.06 -7.23
C ASN A 16 20.03 -13.58 -6.87
N HIS A 17 18.77 -13.21 -6.65
CA HIS A 17 18.35 -11.86 -6.36
C HIS A 17 18.25 -11.68 -4.86
N PHE A 18 18.73 -10.54 -4.38
CA PHE A 18 18.56 -10.08 -3.01
C PHE A 18 17.13 -10.34 -2.51
N SER A 19 17.03 -10.85 -1.28
CA SER A 19 15.74 -11.16 -0.66
C SER A 19 14.84 -9.92 -0.68
N PRO A 20 13.62 -10.01 -1.21
CA PRO A 20 12.66 -8.91 -1.15
C PRO A 20 12.38 -8.57 0.31
N CYS A 21 12.26 -7.28 0.62
CA CYS A 21 11.78 -6.82 1.92
C CYS A 21 10.39 -6.21 1.79
N LEU A 22 9.77 -5.85 2.91
CA LEU A 22 8.44 -5.26 2.93
C LEU A 22 8.53 -3.74 2.90
N SER A 23 7.70 -3.12 2.06
CA SER A 23 7.42 -1.69 2.09
C SER A 23 5.98 -1.43 2.50
N SER A 24 5.75 -0.32 3.19
CA SER A 24 4.42 0.16 3.52
C SER A 24 4.25 1.60 3.04
N SER A 25 3.16 1.86 2.34
CA SER A 25 2.75 3.18 1.87
C SER A 25 1.39 3.54 2.47
N ASN A 26 1.27 4.76 2.97
CA ASN A 26 0.08 5.21 3.71
C ASN A 26 -0.63 6.32 2.93
N PHE A 27 -1.93 6.14 2.72
CA PHE A 27 -2.79 7.11 2.05
C PHE A 27 -3.89 7.55 3.01
N VAL A 28 -4.28 8.83 2.97
CA VAL A 28 -5.36 9.37 3.78
C VAL A 28 -6.36 10.02 2.84
N ALA A 29 -7.62 9.58 2.89
CA ALA A 29 -8.66 10.08 1.98
C ALA A 29 -9.08 11.52 2.29
N SER A 30 -8.98 11.96 3.54
CA SER A 30 -9.22 13.35 3.95
C SER A 30 -8.19 13.85 4.96
N THR A 31 -7.70 15.07 4.76
CA THR A 31 -6.82 15.77 5.72
C THR A 31 -7.57 16.25 6.96
N HIS A 32 -8.90 16.36 6.87
CA HIS A 32 -9.78 16.58 8.01
C HIS A 32 -10.12 15.25 8.66
N SER A 33 -9.82 15.10 9.95
CA SER A 33 -10.54 14.15 10.79
C SER A 33 -12.01 14.51 10.68
N ILE A 34 -12.82 13.65 10.06
CA ILE A 34 -14.26 13.70 10.25
C ILE A 34 -14.52 13.25 11.70
N ASP A 35 -14.25 14.16 12.63
CA ASP A 35 -14.88 14.24 13.95
C ASP A 35 -16.15 15.10 13.85
N THR A 36 -16.62 15.41 12.65
CA THR A 36 -17.98 15.90 12.47
C THR A 36 -18.92 14.74 12.68
N THR A 37 -19.38 14.63 13.92
CA THR A 37 -20.70 14.15 14.32
C THR A 37 -21.73 14.49 13.25
N ARG A 38 -21.86 13.64 12.21
CA ARG A 38 -23.05 13.61 11.38
C ARG A 38 -24.14 12.98 12.24
N SER A 39 -24.67 13.81 13.13
CA SER A 39 -25.87 13.56 13.91
C SER A 39 -27.00 13.37 12.91
N THR A 40 -27.24 12.12 12.51
CA THR A 40 -28.59 11.72 12.15
C THR A 40 -29.47 11.97 13.39
N ALA A 41 -30.75 12.31 13.21
CA ALA A 41 -31.66 12.80 14.25
C ALA A 41 -31.78 11.94 15.53
N HIS A 42 -31.09 10.81 15.63
CA HIS A 42 -31.02 9.90 16.77
C HIS A 42 -29.66 9.83 17.50
N GLY A 43 -28.74 10.77 17.27
CA GLY A 43 -27.49 10.85 18.06
C GLY A 43 -26.50 9.70 17.81
N GLN A 44 -26.71 8.91 16.76
CA GLN A 44 -25.80 7.83 16.40
C GLN A 44 -24.67 8.39 15.55
N VAL A 45 -23.45 8.39 16.11
CA VAL A 45 -22.22 8.72 15.40
C VAL A 45 -21.95 7.63 14.36
N VAL A 46 -22.39 7.86 13.12
CA VAL A 46 -22.03 6.98 12.01
C VAL A 46 -20.63 7.38 11.57
N SER A 47 -19.64 6.59 11.99
CA SER A 47 -18.31 6.66 11.41
C SER A 47 -18.45 6.45 9.91
N ALA A 48 -18.10 7.45 9.10
CA ALA A 48 -18.21 7.33 7.65
C ALA A 48 -17.38 6.13 7.20
N THR A 49 -18.04 5.06 6.76
CA THR A 49 -17.35 3.86 6.31
C THR A 49 -16.86 4.10 4.88
N THR A 50 -15.68 4.71 4.72
CA THR A 50 -15.03 4.76 3.40
C THR A 50 -14.80 3.35 2.88
N GLN A 51 -15.22 3.09 1.64
CA GLN A 51 -15.08 1.80 0.99
C GLN A 51 -13.89 1.83 0.02
N ILE A 52 -13.08 0.77 0.01
CA ILE A 52 -12.05 0.58 -1.00
C ILE A 52 -12.74 0.04 -2.25
N ILE A 53 -12.84 0.87 -3.29
CA ILE A 53 -13.50 0.52 -4.57
C ILE A 53 -12.48 0.27 -5.68
N GLY A 54 -12.93 -0.39 -6.75
CA GLY A 54 -12.16 -0.53 -7.99
C GLY A 54 -11.16 -1.69 -7.98
N ARG A 55 -9.98 -1.46 -8.59
CA ARG A 55 -8.99 -2.52 -8.90
C ARG A 55 -8.15 -2.95 -7.70
N PHE A 56 -8.33 -2.36 -6.54
CA PHE A 56 -7.55 -2.66 -5.34
C PHE A 56 -7.59 -4.14 -4.94
N GLN A 57 -8.75 -4.78 -5.05
CA GLN A 57 -8.87 -6.22 -4.77
C GLN A 57 -8.15 -7.07 -5.82
N LEU A 58 -8.17 -6.64 -7.09
CA LEU A 58 -7.45 -7.28 -8.19
C LEU A 58 -5.92 -7.10 -8.05
N LEU A 59 -5.46 -5.95 -7.58
CA LEU A 59 -4.01 -5.69 -7.40
C LEU A 59 -3.35 -6.69 -6.45
N LYS A 60 -4.07 -7.18 -5.44
CA LYS A 60 -3.59 -8.23 -4.52
C LYS A 60 -3.43 -9.60 -5.18
N THR A 61 -4.09 -9.83 -6.32
CA THR A 61 -4.02 -11.10 -7.06
C THR A 61 -2.98 -11.07 -8.16
N LEU A 62 -2.44 -9.90 -8.53
CA LEU A 62 -1.41 -9.80 -9.54
C LEU A 62 -0.08 -10.26 -8.95
N ALA A 63 0.53 -11.25 -9.61
CA ALA A 63 1.82 -11.81 -9.26
C ALA A 63 2.69 -11.88 -10.51
N HIS A 64 3.92 -11.36 -10.45
CA HIS A 64 4.80 -11.33 -11.62
C HIS A 64 6.28 -11.18 -11.21
N PRO A 65 7.20 -11.98 -11.76
CA PRO A 65 8.61 -12.02 -11.32
C PRO A 65 9.36 -10.69 -11.49
N ASN A 66 8.90 -9.82 -12.40
CA ASN A 66 9.53 -8.52 -12.68
C ASN A 66 8.74 -7.31 -12.13
N LEU A 67 7.71 -7.53 -11.32
CA LEU A 67 6.91 -6.45 -10.71
C LEU A 67 6.76 -6.70 -9.21
N CYS A 68 6.90 -5.66 -8.39
CA CYS A 68 6.59 -5.76 -6.97
C CYS A 68 5.11 -6.08 -6.76
N GLU A 69 4.85 -7.10 -5.96
CA GLU A 69 3.49 -7.53 -5.66
C GLU A 69 2.89 -6.74 -4.49
N TYR A 70 1.58 -6.51 -4.54
CA TYR A 70 0.83 -5.97 -3.41
C TYR A 70 0.47 -7.11 -2.46
N VAL A 71 1.10 -7.13 -1.29
CA VAL A 71 0.93 -8.17 -0.26
C VAL A 71 -0.40 -7.97 0.46
N GLU A 72 -0.62 -6.77 0.99
CA GLU A 72 -1.82 -6.49 1.76
C GLU A 72 -2.27 -5.04 1.60
N ILE A 73 -3.58 -4.84 1.66
CA ILE A 73 -4.18 -3.52 1.63
C ILE A 73 -5.20 -3.48 2.75
N VAL A 74 -4.92 -2.66 3.76
CA VAL A 74 -5.67 -2.61 5.01
C VAL A 74 -6.25 -1.22 5.18
N LYS A 75 -7.55 -1.15 5.48
CA LYS A 75 -8.17 0.08 5.92
C LYS A 75 -7.98 0.23 7.43
N GLY A 76 -7.25 1.27 7.83
CA GLY A 76 -7.09 1.67 9.21
C GLY A 76 -8.16 2.66 9.69
N LYS A 77 -7.96 3.20 10.89
CA LYS A 77 -8.83 4.25 11.46
C LYS A 77 -8.70 5.56 10.66
N HIS A 78 -9.71 6.42 10.78
CA HIS A 78 -9.72 7.76 10.16
C HIS A 78 -9.50 7.75 8.64
N ASP A 79 -10.07 6.75 7.95
CA ASP A 79 -9.94 6.59 6.50
C ASP A 79 -8.50 6.58 5.97
N ARG A 80 -7.59 6.05 6.79
CA ARG A 80 -6.22 5.73 6.39
C ARG A 80 -6.18 4.39 5.70
N ILE A 81 -5.47 4.30 4.59
CA ILE A 81 -5.24 3.06 3.84
C ILE A 81 -3.75 2.75 3.92
N PHE A 82 -3.43 1.56 4.40
CA PHE A 82 -2.09 1.01 4.43
C PHE A 82 -1.97 0.04 3.26
N VAL A 83 -0.99 0.30 2.40
CA VAL A 83 -0.65 -0.56 1.26
C VAL A 83 0.70 -1.18 1.55
N VAL A 84 0.71 -2.49 1.77
CA VAL A 84 1.91 -3.30 1.99
C VAL A 84 2.28 -3.95 0.65
N SER A 85 3.52 -3.76 0.23
CA SER A 85 4.05 -4.31 -1.02
C SER A 85 5.43 -4.91 -0.82
N GLU A 86 5.83 -5.75 -1.76
CA GLU A 86 7.23 -6.12 -1.93
C GLU A 86 8.10 -4.90 -2.26
N TYR A 87 9.32 -4.92 -1.77
CA TYR A 87 10.32 -3.92 -2.05
C TYR A 87 11.65 -4.57 -2.41
N HIS A 88 12.23 -4.06 -3.49
CA HIS A 88 13.57 -4.38 -3.92
C HIS A 88 14.43 -3.12 -3.86
N GLU A 89 15.61 -3.22 -3.24
CA GLU A 89 16.54 -2.09 -3.14
C GLU A 89 16.93 -1.54 -4.52
N ASN A 90 17.03 -2.40 -5.52
CA ASN A 90 17.39 -2.05 -6.91
C ASN A 90 16.16 -1.75 -7.78
N SER A 91 15.19 -1.02 -7.24
CA SER A 91 14.05 -0.56 -8.04
C SER A 91 14.51 0.34 -9.18
N MET A 92 13.82 0.25 -10.34
CA MET A 92 14.05 1.11 -11.50
C MET A 92 14.06 2.61 -11.16
N HIS A 93 13.27 3.00 -10.15
CA HIS A 93 13.21 4.38 -9.68
C HIS A 93 14.53 4.84 -9.03
N LYS A 94 15.17 3.97 -8.24
CA LYS A 94 16.46 4.26 -7.61
C LYS A 94 17.57 4.38 -8.67
N ILE A 95 17.59 3.43 -9.62
CA ILE A 95 18.55 3.44 -10.74
C ILE A 95 18.42 4.74 -11.54
N ARG A 96 17.18 5.14 -11.89
CA ARG A 96 16.94 6.42 -12.60
C ARG A 96 17.39 7.65 -11.81
N LYS A 97 17.26 7.66 -10.48
CA LYS A 97 17.73 8.80 -9.67
C LYS A 97 19.25 8.91 -9.73
N ILE A 98 19.96 7.80 -9.59
CA ILE A 98 21.42 7.74 -9.69
C ILE A 98 21.87 8.26 -11.07
N GLU A 99 21.25 7.79 -12.16
CA GLU A 99 21.57 8.26 -13.52
C GLU A 99 21.32 9.77 -13.74
N ASN A 100 20.33 10.35 -13.04
CA ASN A 100 20.05 11.78 -13.15
C ASN A 100 20.98 12.63 -12.27
N GLU A 101 21.48 12.09 -11.15
CA GLU A 101 22.49 12.74 -10.31
C GLU A 101 23.90 12.66 -10.93
N GLU A 102 24.18 11.63 -11.73
CA GLU A 102 25.45 11.45 -12.43
C GLU A 102 25.57 12.23 -13.75
N LYS A 103 24.49 12.82 -14.28
CA LYS A 103 24.59 13.71 -15.44
C LYS A 103 25.08 15.09 -15.00
N PRO A 104 26.32 15.50 -15.34
CA PRO A 104 26.72 16.88 -15.14
C PRO A 104 25.80 17.78 -15.99
N VAL A 105 25.23 18.78 -15.34
CA VAL A 105 24.54 19.88 -16.02
C VAL A 105 25.62 20.61 -16.83
N PHE A 106 25.62 20.40 -18.15
CA PHE A 106 26.42 21.18 -19.09
C PHE A 106 25.75 22.53 -19.37
#